data_AF-A0A5K1BJ75-F1
#
_entry.id   AF-A0A5K1BJ75-F1
#
_cell.length_a   1.000
_cell.length_b   1.000
_cell.length_c   1.000
_cell.angle_alpha   90.00
_cell.angle_beta   90.00
_cell.angle_gamma   90.00
#
_symmetry.space_group_name_H-M   'P 1'
#
loop_
_entity.id
_entity.type
_entity.pdbx_description
1 polymer ?
#
loop_
_entity_poly.entity_id
_entity_poly.type
_entity_poly.pdbx_seq_one_letter_code
_entity_poly.pdbx_strand_id
1 'polypeptide(L)'
;PPEMSGINATSKIVETIGNLTQLKNLGIFKVKEEQGKKLCASIEKMRDLLALGISSRAEGECLKLEALTTPAPHLEVVWLFGRMESFPSWMNRLSNIRGLGTFPSYLRALSLASKNCAICCG
;
A
#
# COMPACT_ATOMS: atom_id res chain seq x y z
N PRO A 1 15.96 9.16 3.78
CA PRO A 1 14.66 8.45 3.86
C PRO A 1 14.57 7.73 5.21
N PRO A 2 13.47 7.82 5.98
CA PRO A 2 13.36 7.00 7.19
C PRO A 2 13.50 5.55 6.74
N GLU A 3 14.40 4.82 7.39
CA GLU A 3 14.66 3.41 7.13
C GLU A 3 13.39 2.62 7.44
N MET A 4 12.45 2.56 6.49
CA MET A 4 11.26 1.76 6.64
C MET A 4 11.71 0.31 6.50
N SER A 5 12.07 -0.30 7.64
CA SER A 5 12.35 -1.73 7.70
C SER A 5 11.11 -2.48 7.22
N GLY A 6 11.30 -3.39 6.27
CA GLY A 6 10.21 -4.16 5.71
C GLY A 6 10.71 -5.48 5.16
N ILE A 7 9.76 -6.35 4.82
CA ILE A 7 10.02 -7.72 4.43
C ILE A 7 9.66 -7.89 2.95
N ASN A 8 10.47 -8.62 2.19
CA ASN A 8 10.12 -8.94 0.80
C ASN A 8 8.95 -9.93 0.76
N ALA A 9 8.00 -9.68 -0.13
CA ALA A 9 6.84 -10.53 -0.33
C ALA A 9 7.26 -11.88 -0.92
N THR A 10 6.80 -12.93 -0.25
CA THR A 10 6.77 -14.30 -0.76
C THR A 10 5.38 -14.85 -0.51
N SER A 11 5.00 -15.93 -1.20
CA SER A 11 3.68 -16.55 -1.00
C SER A 11 3.43 -16.91 0.47
N LYS A 12 4.47 -17.41 1.16
CA LYS A 12 4.42 -17.71 2.59
C LYS A 12 4.25 -16.44 3.43
N ILE A 13 5.01 -15.39 3.17
CA ILE A 13 4.93 -14.14 3.96
C ILE A 13 3.56 -13.49 3.81
N VAL A 14 3.02 -13.39 2.60
CA VAL A 14 1.71 -12.77 2.34
C VAL A 14 0.58 -13.50 3.08
N GLU A 15 0.69 -14.81 3.22
CA GLU A 15 -0.26 -15.62 3.99
C GLU A 15 -0.05 -15.46 5.50
N THR A 16 1.19 -15.60 5.97
CA THR A 16 1.50 -15.62 7.41
C THR A 16 1.28 -14.26 8.06
N ILE A 17 1.48 -13.17 7.33
CA ILE A 17 1.36 -11.81 7.86
C ILE A 17 -0.08 -11.50 8.28
N GLY A 18 -1.08 -12.13 7.66
CA GLY A 18 -2.49 -11.98 8.06
C GLY A 18 -2.81 -12.51 9.47
N ASN A 19 -1.89 -13.25 10.09
CA ASN A 19 -2.01 -13.70 11.48
C ASN A 19 -1.49 -12.65 12.47
N LEU A 20 -0.75 -11.64 12.00
CA LEU A 20 -0.20 -10.56 12.82
C LEU A 20 -1.20 -9.40 12.92
N THR A 21 -2.36 -9.67 13.53
CA THR A 21 -3.50 -8.73 13.54
C THR A 21 -3.29 -7.46 14.38
N GLN A 22 -2.35 -7.47 15.32
CA GLN A 22 -2.01 -6.35 16.21
C GLN A 22 -0.82 -5.51 15.71
N LEU A 23 -0.40 -5.72 14.47
CA LEU A 23 0.78 -5.08 13.90
C LEU A 23 0.49 -3.59 13.60
N LYS A 24 1.37 -2.70 14.08
CA LYS A 24 1.20 -1.24 13.93
C LYS A 24 1.91 -0.66 12.71
N ASN A 25 3.02 -1.27 12.28
CA ASN A 25 3.83 -0.79 11.17
C ASN A 25 4.15 -1.94 10.22
N LEU A 26 3.63 -1.89 9.00
CA LEU A 26 3.85 -2.90 7.97
C LEU A 26 4.64 -2.32 6.80
N GLY A 27 5.85 -2.81 6.59
CA GLY A 27 6.59 -2.64 5.34
C GLY A 27 6.66 -3.95 4.58
N ILE A 28 6.06 -4.03 3.39
CA ILE A 28 6.16 -5.19 2.51
C ILE A 28 6.64 -4.77 1.13
N PHE A 29 7.75 -5.35 0.69
CA PHE A 29 8.42 -4.95 -0.54
C PHE A 29 8.37 -6.05 -1.59
N LYS A 30 8.60 -5.69 -2.84
CA LYS A 30 8.68 -6.64 -3.95
C LYS A 30 7.43 -7.50 -4.13
N VAL A 31 6.26 -6.92 -3.87
CA VAL A 31 4.95 -7.54 -4.06
C VAL A 31 4.73 -7.76 -5.54
N LYS A 32 4.36 -9.00 -5.88
CA LYS A 32 3.91 -9.34 -7.22
C LYS A 32 2.44 -9.05 -7.41
N GLU A 33 2.05 -8.81 -8.65
CA GLU A 33 0.65 -8.59 -9.02
C GLU A 33 -0.27 -9.72 -8.50
N GLU A 34 0.13 -10.99 -8.65
CA GLU A 34 -0.61 -12.18 -8.19
C GLU A 34 -0.84 -12.22 -6.66
N GLN A 35 0.01 -11.53 -5.90
CA GLN A 35 -0.04 -11.49 -4.45
C GLN A 35 -0.96 -10.38 -3.93
N GLY A 36 -1.30 -9.38 -4.75
CA GLY A 36 -2.03 -8.18 -4.33
C GLY A 36 -3.34 -8.49 -3.61
N LYS A 37 -4.18 -9.37 -4.18
CA LYS A 37 -5.46 -9.78 -3.57
C LYS A 37 -5.28 -10.46 -2.21
N LYS A 38 -4.31 -11.36 -2.09
CA LYS A 38 -4.03 -12.06 -0.82
C LYS A 38 -3.46 -11.10 0.22
N LEU A 39 -2.60 -10.18 -0.20
CA LEU A 39 -2.04 -9.17 0.67
C LEU A 39 -3.14 -8.24 1.22
N CYS A 40 -4.08 -7.81 0.38
CA CYS A 40 -5.22 -7.01 0.80
C CYS A 40 -6.03 -7.72 1.90
N ALA A 41 -6.38 -8.99 1.69
CA ALA A 41 -7.11 -9.78 2.68
C ALA A 41 -6.35 -9.95 4.01
N SER A 42 -5.01 -10.00 3.97
CA SER A 42 -4.17 -10.01 5.17
C SER A 42 -4.16 -8.66 5.89
N ILE A 43 -4.10 -7.54 5.15
CA ILE A 43 -4.11 -6.18 5.70
C ILE A 43 -5.45 -5.87 6.36
N GLU A 44 -6.59 -6.32 5.82
CA GLU A 44 -7.93 -6.10 6.41
C GLU A 44 -8.07 -6.66 7.83
N LYS A 45 -7.24 -7.65 8.20
CA LYS A 45 -7.23 -8.23 9.54
C LYS A 45 -6.45 -7.39 10.55
N MET A 46 -5.64 -6.43 10.10
CA MET A 46 -4.76 -5.59 10.92
C MET A 46 -5.44 -4.27 11.29
N ARG A 47 -6.35 -4.30 12.25
CA ARG A 47 -7.17 -3.11 12.60
C ARG A 47 -6.37 -2.00 13.30
N ASP A 48 -5.26 -2.35 13.96
CA ASP A 48 -4.41 -1.42 14.71
C ASP A 48 -3.25 -0.86 13.88
N LEU A 49 -3.27 -1.06 12.55
CA LEU A 49 -2.21 -0.61 11.66
C LEU A 49 -2.19 0.92 11.55
N LEU A 50 -1.02 1.51 11.80
CA LEU A 50 -0.75 2.95 11.77
C LEU A 50 0.06 3.35 10.54
N ALA A 51 1.03 2.54 10.14
CA ALA A 51 1.86 2.79 8.96
C ALA A 51 1.87 1.59 8.02
N LEU A 52 1.66 1.83 6.73
CA LEU A 52 1.69 0.84 5.67
C LEU A 52 2.65 1.29 4.57
N GLY A 53 3.59 0.43 4.18
CA GLY A 53 4.40 0.63 2.99
C GLY A 53 4.40 -0.61 2.12
N ILE A 54 4.14 -0.43 0.83
CA ILE A 54 4.02 -1.51 -0.15
C ILE A 54 4.84 -1.15 -1.39
N SER A 55 5.75 -2.03 -1.84
CA SER A 55 6.42 -1.85 -3.14
C SER A 55 6.16 -2.97 -4.14
N SER A 56 6.09 -2.63 -5.44
CA SER A 56 6.10 -3.61 -6.51
C SER A 56 7.46 -4.29 -6.63
N ARG A 57 7.50 -5.48 -7.22
CA ARG A 57 8.75 -6.22 -7.48
C ARG A 57 9.61 -5.59 -8.56
N ALA A 58 8.99 -5.09 -9.62
CA ALA A 58 9.65 -4.55 -10.80
C ALA A 58 8.80 -3.43 -11.43
N GLU A 59 9.41 -2.64 -12.29
CA GLU A 59 8.75 -1.52 -12.99
C GLU A 59 7.59 -1.97 -13.88
N GLY A 60 7.65 -3.19 -14.41
CA GLY A 60 6.58 -3.78 -15.22
C GLY A 60 5.42 -4.39 -14.41
N GLU A 61 5.61 -4.65 -13.12
CA GLU A 61 4.58 -5.28 -12.28
C GLU A 61 3.71 -4.21 -11.60
N CYS A 62 2.40 -4.30 -11.83
CA CYS A 62 1.43 -3.41 -11.19
C CYS A 62 1.07 -3.89 -9.78
N LEU A 63 1.02 -2.95 -8.83
CA LEU A 63 0.40 -3.17 -7.53
C LEU A 63 -1.12 -3.15 -7.67
N LYS A 64 -1.75 -4.32 -7.49
CA LYS A 64 -3.21 -4.47 -7.40
C LYS A 64 -3.66 -4.46 -5.94
N LEU A 65 -4.15 -3.31 -5.49
CA LEU A 65 -4.57 -3.07 -4.11
C LEU A 65 -6.06 -2.73 -4.00
N GLU A 66 -6.82 -2.86 -5.09
CA GLU A 66 -8.25 -2.57 -5.16
C GLU A 66 -9.11 -3.58 -4.39
N ALA A 67 -8.55 -4.77 -4.10
CA ALA A 67 -9.21 -5.79 -3.30
C ALA A 67 -9.30 -5.42 -1.80
N LEU A 68 -8.56 -4.41 -1.34
CA LEU A 68 -8.68 -3.88 0.01
C LEU A 68 -9.92 -3.00 0.08
N THR A 69 -10.96 -3.44 0.79
CA THR A 69 -12.24 -2.73 0.89
C THR A 69 -12.35 -1.93 2.17
N THR A 70 -11.81 -2.48 3.26
CA THR A 70 -11.89 -1.92 4.60
C THR A 70 -10.48 -1.66 5.12
N PRO A 71 -9.94 -0.45 4.90
CA PRO A 71 -8.61 -0.12 5.41
C PRO A 71 -8.63 0.00 6.93
N ALA A 72 -7.46 -0.13 7.57
CA ALA A 72 -7.33 0.03 9.01
C ALA A 72 -7.76 1.46 9.42
N PRO A 73 -8.68 1.61 10.41
CA PRO A 73 -9.25 2.91 10.79
C PRO A 73 -8.22 3.88 11.38
N HIS A 74 -7.13 3.34 11.94
CA HIS A 74 -6.05 4.10 12.57
C HIS A 74 -4.87 4.36 11.63
N LEU A 75 -5.01 4.07 10.33
CA LEU A 75 -3.91 4.23 9.39
C LEU A 75 -3.58 5.72 9.20
N GLU A 76 -2.37 6.09 9.58
CA GLU A 76 -1.85 7.46 9.53
C GLU A 76 -0.91 7.68 8.36
N VAL A 77 -0.14 6.65 7.99
CA VAL A 77 0.93 6.77 7.01
C VAL A 77 0.81 5.68 5.96
N VAL A 78 0.81 6.07 4.68
CA VAL A 78 0.76 5.14 3.55
C VAL A 78 1.86 5.48 2.53
N TRP A 79 2.71 4.50 2.24
CA TRP A 79 3.74 4.57 1.22
C TRP A 79 3.49 3.52 0.14
N LEU A 80 3.22 3.94 -1.09
CA LEU A 80 3.04 3.02 -2.22
C LEU A 80 4.17 3.26 -3.23
N PHE A 81 4.91 2.21 -3.56
CA PHE A 81 6.05 2.27 -4.46
C PHE A 81 5.83 1.36 -5.66
N GLY A 82 6.02 1.86 -6.87
CA GLY A 82 5.89 1.08 -8.10
C GLY A 82 4.66 1.44 -8.92
N ARG A 83 4.46 0.71 -10.02
CA ARG A 83 3.42 0.99 -11.00
C ARG A 83 2.05 0.61 -10.43
N MET A 84 1.07 1.48 -10.64
CA MET A 84 -0.34 1.24 -10.31
C MET A 84 -1.18 1.66 -11.51
N GLU A 85 -2.19 0.86 -11.87
CA GLU A 85 -3.13 1.23 -12.94
C GLU A 85 -4.13 2.27 -12.47
N SER A 86 -4.51 2.20 -11.19
CA SER A 86 -5.47 3.11 -10.58
C SER A 86 -5.06 3.43 -9.16
N PHE A 87 -5.49 4.58 -8.66
CA PHE A 87 -5.32 4.92 -7.26
C PHE A 87 -6.37 4.17 -6.42
N PRO A 88 -5.98 3.38 -5.41
CA PRO A 88 -6.92 2.57 -4.66
C PRO A 88 -8.03 3.38 -3.98
N SER A 89 -9.29 3.00 -4.24
CA SER A 89 -10.48 3.72 -3.76
C SER A 89 -10.63 3.72 -2.24
N TRP A 90 -10.07 2.73 -1.54
CA TRP A 90 -10.07 2.65 -0.09
C TRP A 90 -9.32 3.80 0.59
N MET A 91 -8.39 4.47 -0.10
CA MET A 91 -7.73 5.65 0.47
C MET A 91 -8.69 6.79 0.77
N ASN A 92 -9.81 6.89 0.05
CA ASN A 92 -10.86 7.86 0.36
C ASN A 92 -11.58 7.58 1.68
N ARG A 93 -11.44 6.36 2.23
CA ARG A 93 -12.05 5.94 3.51
C ARG A 93 -11.14 6.24 4.72
N LEU A 94 -9.90 6.66 4.48
CA LEU A 94 -8.96 6.96 5.55
C LEU A 94 -9.23 8.37 6.11
N SER A 95 -9.57 8.43 7.40
CA SER A 95 -9.85 9.69 8.10
C SER A 95 -8.60 10.35 8.71
N ASN A 96 -7.54 9.57 8.98
CA ASN A 96 -6.42 9.96 9.84
C ASN A 96 -5.05 10.10 9.14
N ILE A 97 -5.02 10.28 7.80
CA ILE A 97 -3.76 10.34 7.07
C ILE A 97 -2.93 11.58 7.45
N ARG A 98 -1.72 11.35 7.97
CA ARG A 98 -0.67 12.34 8.24
C ARG A 98 0.44 12.36 7.20
N GLY A 99 0.60 11.27 6.44
CA GLY A 99 1.61 11.18 5.40
C GLY A 99 1.21 10.21 4.29
N LEU A 100 1.28 10.69 3.04
CA LEU A 100 1.16 9.86 1.85
C LEU A 100 2.38 10.11 0.98
N GLY A 101 3.02 9.02 0.54
CA GLY A 101 4.16 9.10 -0.35
C GLY A 101 4.11 8.07 -1.45
N THR A 102 4.24 8.54 -2.68
CA THR A 102 4.60 7.73 -3.84
C THR A 102 5.95 8.24 -4.34
N PHE A 103 6.96 7.38 -4.43
CA PHE A 103 8.23 7.77 -5.03
C PHE A 103 8.20 7.39 -6.51
N PRO A 104 8.62 8.28 -7.42
CA PRO A 104 8.53 8.01 -8.84
C PRO A 104 9.50 6.86 -9.18
N SER A 105 8.96 5.78 -9.73
CA SER A 105 9.71 4.95 -10.67
C SER A 105 10.00 5.84 -11.87
N TYR A 106 11.20 6.40 -11.93
CA TYR A 106 11.81 7.12 -13.06
C TYR A 106 10.83 7.66 -14.14
N LEU A 107 10.00 8.65 -13.80
CA LEU A 107 9.76 9.91 -14.53
C LEU A 107 8.47 10.61 -14.06
N ARG A 108 8.61 11.93 -13.87
CA ARG A 108 7.63 12.99 -13.56
C ARG A 108 6.78 12.84 -12.28
N ALA A 109 7.25 13.55 -11.26
CA ALA A 109 6.45 14.00 -10.14
C ALA A 109 5.39 15.03 -10.58
N LEU A 110 4.28 15.12 -9.84
CA LEU A 110 3.88 16.37 -9.18
C LEU A 110 2.79 16.14 -8.10
N SER A 111 3.12 16.73 -6.94
CA SER A 111 2.32 17.23 -5.80
C SER A 111 1.05 16.52 -5.32
N LEU A 112 1.05 16.28 -4.00
CA LEU A 112 -0.13 16.10 -3.17
C LEU A 112 -1.18 17.17 -3.48
N ALA A 113 -2.43 16.74 -3.58
CA ALA A 113 -3.55 17.50 -3.05
C ALA A 113 -4.58 16.50 -2.53
N SER A 114 -4.76 16.56 -1.21
CA SER A 114 -5.99 16.28 -0.46
C SER A 114 -7.16 15.70 -1.27
N LYS A 115 -7.67 14.55 -0.82
CA LYS A 115 -9.08 14.13 -0.90
C LYS A 115 -9.84 14.72 -2.10
N ASN A 116 -10.00 13.94 -3.16
CA ASN A 116 -10.49 14.29 -4.51
C ASN A 116 -9.38 14.66 -5.49
N CYS A 117 -8.98 13.71 -6.33
CA CYS A 117 -9.04 13.97 -7.76
C CYS A 117 -9.09 12.66 -8.53
N ALA A 118 -10.09 12.54 -9.38
CA ALA A 118 -10.26 11.49 -10.35
C ALA A 118 -9.37 11.78 -11.56
N ILE A 119 -8.71 10.72 -12.08
CA ILE A 119 -8.23 10.57 -13.46
C ILE A 119 -7.03 11.51 -13.77
N CYS A 120 -5.90 11.03 -14.31
CA CYS A 120 -5.77 10.73 -15.73
C CYS A 120 -4.69 9.68 -16.03
N CYS A 121 -5.08 8.71 -16.85
CA CYS A 121 -4.20 8.16 -17.88
C CYS A 121 -3.69 9.31 -18.76
N GLY A 122 -2.39 9.31 -19.02
CA GLY A 122 -1.71 10.18 -19.98
C GLY A 122 -0.31 9.64 -20.20
#